data_AF-A0A3C1MVZ4-F1
#
_entry.id   AF-A0A3C1MVZ4-F1
#
_cell.length_a   1.000
_cell.length_b   1.000
_cell.length_c   1.000
_cell.angle_alpha   90.00
_cell.angle_beta   90.00
_cell.angle_gamma   90.00
#
_symmetry.space_group_name_H-M   'P 1'
#
loop_
_entity.id
_entity.type
_entity.pdbx_description
1 polymer ?
#
loop_
_entity_poly.entity_id
_entity_poly.type
_entity_poly.pdbx_seq_one_letter_code
_entity_poly.pdbx_strand_id
1 'polypeptide(L)'
;MSVKVFALKDVPEDEADEVRALLEAHQLTFFETPAGNWGISAPAIWIDDTQHAARARSLIETYQQERMQRVQAEYEQLKQQGRQRTWMDVIRDNPVRFVAYVAVIALVLYFSTKPYLDFGK
;
A
#
# COMPACT_ATOMS: atom_id res chain seq x y z
N MET A 1 -3.74 29.78 -14.86
CA MET A 1 -3.11 29.56 -13.53
C MET A 1 -3.02 28.06 -13.39
N SER A 2 -1.83 27.51 -13.14
CA SER A 2 -1.68 26.06 -13.10
C SER A 2 -2.42 25.44 -11.93
N VAL A 3 -3.17 24.38 -12.20
CA VAL A 3 -3.97 23.64 -11.25
C VAL A 3 -3.37 22.24 -11.08
N LYS A 4 -3.16 21.85 -9.82
CA LYS A 4 -2.77 20.47 -9.49
C LYS A 4 -3.92 19.53 -9.79
N VAL A 5 -3.65 18.50 -10.61
CA VAL A 5 -4.65 17.48 -10.99
C VAL A 5 -4.34 16.13 -10.36
N PHE A 6 -3.05 15.82 -10.12
CA PHE A 6 -2.64 14.54 -9.54
C PHE A 6 -1.40 14.71 -8.66
N ALA A 7 -1.34 13.99 -7.54
CA ALA A 7 -0.16 13.95 -6.67
C ALA A 7 0.64 12.69 -6.98
N LEU A 8 1.95 12.81 -7.14
CA LEU A 8 2.85 11.68 -7.43
C LEU A 8 3.56 11.18 -6.17
N LYS A 9 3.21 11.72 -5.00
CA LYS A 9 3.76 11.29 -3.73
C LYS A 9 3.14 9.94 -3.37
N ASP A 10 3.99 8.96 -3.07
CA ASP A 10 3.59 7.59 -2.70
C ASP A 10 2.80 6.85 -3.80
N VAL A 11 2.91 7.30 -5.05
CA VAL A 11 2.29 6.67 -6.23
C VAL A 11 3.30 5.72 -6.89
N PRO A 12 2.94 4.46 -7.15
CA PRO A 12 3.76 3.53 -7.93
C PRO A 12 4.07 4.08 -9.33
N GLU A 13 5.27 3.82 -9.86
CA GLU A 13 5.68 4.37 -11.16
C GLU A 13 4.77 3.91 -12.30
N ASP A 14 4.25 2.68 -12.24
CA ASP A 14 3.28 2.16 -13.21
C ASP A 14 1.97 2.96 -13.23
N GLU A 15 1.48 3.38 -12.06
CA GLU A 15 0.29 4.24 -11.97
C GLU A 15 0.59 5.65 -12.49
N ALA A 16 1.77 6.19 -12.19
CA ALA A 16 2.20 7.48 -12.72
C ALA A 16 2.28 7.46 -14.24
N ASP A 17 2.85 6.41 -14.83
CA ASP A 17 2.93 6.21 -16.28
C ASP A 17 1.55 6.05 -16.93
N GLU A 18 0.65 5.30 -16.30
CA GLU A 18 -0.73 5.16 -16.78
C GLU A 18 -1.47 6.50 -16.77
N VAL A 19 -1.29 7.32 -15.73
CA VAL A 19 -1.88 8.67 -15.67
C VAL A 19 -1.27 9.60 -16.73
N ARG A 20 0.05 9.55 -16.97
CA ARG A 20 0.69 10.29 -18.06
C ARG A 20 0.11 9.89 -19.42
N ALA A 21 0.05 8.60 -19.70
CA ALA A 21 -0.52 8.05 -20.93
C ALA A 21 -2.00 8.43 -21.11
N LEU A 22 -2.79 8.43 -20.03
CA LEU A 22 -4.18 8.87 -20.05
C LEU A 22 -4.31 10.34 -20.45
N LEU A 23 -3.48 11.21 -19.88
CA LEU A 23 -3.51 12.64 -20.22
C LEU A 23 -3.04 12.90 -21.67
N GLU A 24 -2.01 12.19 -22.13
CA GLU A 24 -1.53 12.26 -23.52
C GLU A 24 -2.59 11.77 -24.52
N ALA A 25 -3.26 10.65 -24.24
CA ALA A 25 -4.30 10.09 -25.09
C ALA A 25 -5.49 11.05 -25.28
N HIS A 26 -5.77 11.88 -24.26
CA HIS A 26 -6.81 12.89 -24.30
C HIS A 26 -6.32 14.27 -24.75
N GLN A 27 -5.07 14.38 -25.23
CA GLN A 27 -4.44 15.61 -25.73
C GLN A 27 -4.46 16.75 -24.70
N LEU A 28 -4.25 16.40 -23.43
CA LEU A 28 -4.18 17.37 -22.33
C LEU A 28 -2.72 17.72 -22.07
N THR A 29 -2.36 18.98 -22.29
CA THR A 29 -1.02 19.48 -21.95
C THR A 29 -0.86 19.49 -20.43
N PHE A 30 0.17 18.82 -19.93
CA PHE A 30 0.51 18.80 -18.51
C PHE A 30 1.99 19.04 -18.29
N PHE A 31 2.35 19.40 -17.06
CA PHE A 31 3.72 19.44 -16.61
C PHE A 31 3.86 18.78 -15.25
N GLU A 32 5.05 18.23 -15.00
CA GLU A 32 5.34 17.45 -13.80
C GLU A 32 6.37 18.17 -12.94
N THR A 33 6.16 18.13 -11.62
CA THR A 33 7.22 18.43 -10.67
C THR A 33 7.85 17.11 -10.21
N PRO A 34 9.14 16.86 -10.49
CA PRO A 34 9.78 15.62 -10.10
C PRO A 34 9.97 15.54 -8.58
N ALA A 35 10.13 14.32 -8.07
CA ALA A 35 10.52 14.11 -6.69
C ALA A 35 11.98 14.56 -6.49
N GLY A 36 12.20 15.40 -5.48
CA GLY A 36 13.53 15.80 -5.04
C GLY A 36 14.15 14.70 -4.16
N ASN A 37 15.48 14.61 -4.19
CA ASN A 37 16.26 13.57 -3.50
C ASN A 37 16.04 13.49 -1.97
N TRP A 38 15.45 14.51 -1.35
CA TRP A 38 15.27 14.62 0.09
C TRP A 38 13.83 14.32 0.56
N GLY A 39 12.91 13.98 -0.36
CA GLY A 39 11.52 13.68 -0.02
C GLY A 39 10.67 14.89 0.44
N ILE A 40 11.20 16.11 0.34
CA ILE A 40 10.52 17.36 0.74
C ILE A 40 9.72 17.96 -0.43
N SER A 41 10.03 17.58 -1.67
CA SER A 41 9.28 18.00 -2.85
C SER A 41 7.83 17.52 -2.78
N ALA A 42 6.90 18.28 -3.34
CA ALA A 42 5.54 17.84 -3.61
C ALA A 42 5.41 17.42 -5.08
N PRO A 43 5.88 16.22 -5.48
CA PRO A 43 5.80 15.81 -6.87
C PRO A 43 4.34 15.65 -7.28
N ALA A 44 4.01 16.18 -8.44
CA ALA A 44 2.63 16.31 -8.89
C ALA A 44 2.56 16.60 -10.38
N ILE A 45 1.41 16.27 -10.97
CA ILE A 45 1.03 16.65 -12.32
C ILE A 45 0.12 17.86 -12.25
N TRP A 46 0.41 18.84 -13.10
CA TRP A 46 -0.23 20.14 -13.17
C TRP A 46 -0.72 20.41 -14.58
N ILE A 47 -1.85 21.11 -14.68
CA ILE A 47 -2.42 21.59 -15.95
C ILE A 47 -2.56 23.10 -15.88
N ASP A 48 -2.24 23.80 -16.95
CA ASP A 48 -2.17 25.25 -17.05
C ASP A 48 -3.54 25.96 -17.08
N ASP A 49 -4.55 25.30 -17.65
CA ASP A 49 -5.92 25.79 -17.80
C ASP A 49 -6.92 25.08 -16.87
N THR A 50 -7.85 25.86 -16.32
CA THR A 50 -8.88 25.38 -15.38
C THR A 50 -9.93 24.50 -16.05
N GLN A 51 -10.28 24.75 -17.31
CA GLN A 51 -11.23 23.88 -18.03
C GLN A 51 -10.59 22.52 -18.34
N HIS A 52 -9.34 22.53 -18.82
CA HIS A 52 -8.56 21.30 -19.00
C HIS A 52 -8.31 20.56 -17.68
N ALA A 53 -8.09 21.28 -16.57
CA ALA A 53 -7.89 20.67 -15.25
C ALA A 53 -9.15 19.96 -14.73
N ALA A 54 -10.34 20.53 -14.94
CA ALA A 54 -11.59 19.87 -14.55
C ALA A 54 -11.81 18.57 -15.35
N ARG A 55 -11.54 18.61 -16.67
CA ARG A 55 -11.61 17.43 -17.53
C ARG A 55 -10.61 16.36 -17.12
N ALA A 56 -9.37 16.74 -16.85
CA ALA A 56 -8.31 15.82 -16.40
C ALA A 56 -8.68 15.14 -15.08
N ARG A 57 -9.19 15.90 -14.10
CA ARG A 57 -9.63 15.32 -12.82
C ARG A 57 -10.72 14.28 -13.00
N SER A 58 -11.71 14.56 -13.86
CA SER A 58 -12.76 13.58 -14.16
C SER A 58 -12.19 12.31 -14.78
N LEU A 59 -11.24 12.42 -15.72
CA LEU A 59 -10.61 11.26 -16.35
C LEU A 59 -9.80 10.42 -15.35
N ILE A 60 -8.99 11.10 -14.52
CA ILE A 60 -8.18 10.45 -13.49
C ILE A 60 -9.07 9.77 -12.45
N GLU A 61 -10.18 10.39 -12.06
CA GLU A 61 -11.13 9.80 -11.12
C GLU A 61 -11.77 8.53 -11.67
N THR A 62 -12.22 8.54 -12.93
CA THR A 62 -12.73 7.33 -13.59
C THR A 62 -11.67 6.24 -13.65
N TYR A 63 -10.46 6.57 -14.06
CA TYR A 63 -9.34 5.63 -14.09
C TYR A 63 -9.04 5.02 -12.70
N GLN A 64 -9.03 5.84 -11.64
CA GLN A 64 -8.79 5.36 -10.27
C GLN A 64 -9.89 4.42 -9.79
N GLN A 65 -11.15 4.69 -10.13
CA GLN A 65 -12.26 3.80 -9.82
C GLN A 65 -12.11 2.45 -10.54
N GLU A 66 -11.75 2.46 -11.83
CA GLU A 66 -11.50 1.24 -12.59
C GLU A 66 -10.32 0.43 -12.01
N ARG A 67 -9.22 1.10 -11.68
CA ARG A 67 -8.03 0.46 -11.08
C ARG A 67 -8.36 -0.17 -9.74
N MET A 68 -9.11 0.53 -8.88
CA MET A 68 -9.57 -0.01 -7.61
C MET A 68 -10.42 -1.28 -7.80
N GLN A 69 -11.35 -1.29 -8.76
CA GLN A 69 -12.19 -2.45 -9.05
C GLN A 69 -11.36 -3.64 -9.55
N ARG A 70 -10.35 -3.42 -10.40
CA ARG A 70 -9.44 -4.47 -10.87
C ARG A 70 -8.65 -5.09 -9.73
N VAL A 71 -8.04 -4.26 -8.89
CA VAL A 71 -7.25 -4.74 -7.74
C VAL A 71 -8.11 -5.51 -6.75
N GLN A 72 -9.35 -5.05 -6.50
CA GLN A 72 -10.30 -5.78 -5.65
C GLN A 72 -10.67 -7.15 -6.26
N ALA A 73 -10.96 -7.20 -7.55
CA ALA A 73 -11.28 -8.46 -8.24
C ALA A 73 -10.10 -9.44 -8.23
N GLU A 74 -8.88 -8.96 -8.45
CA GLU A 74 -7.66 -9.77 -8.35
C GLU A 74 -7.45 -10.30 -6.92
N TYR A 75 -7.67 -9.46 -5.91
CA TYR A 75 -7.60 -9.88 -4.52
C TYR A 75 -8.65 -10.94 -4.18
N GLU A 76 -9.88 -10.79 -4.66
CA GLU A 76 -10.94 -11.78 -4.48
C GLU A 76 -10.63 -13.10 -5.19
N GLN A 77 -10.09 -13.05 -6.41
CA GLN A 77 -9.64 -14.25 -7.13
C GLN A 77 -8.51 -14.96 -6.38
N LEU A 78 -7.51 -14.23 -5.89
CA LEU A 78 -6.42 -14.79 -5.09
C LEU A 78 -6.93 -15.40 -3.77
N LYS A 79 -7.94 -14.78 -3.15
CA LYS A 79 -8.62 -15.31 -1.96
C LYS A 79 -9.37 -16.60 -2.26
N GLN A 80 -10.09 -16.67 -3.39
CA GLN A 80 -10.79 -17.87 -3.84
C GLN A 80 -9.84 -19.01 -4.22
N GLN A 81 -8.66 -18.69 -4.75
CA GLN A 81 -7.59 -19.66 -5.06
C GLN A 81 -6.84 -20.19 -3.81
N GLY A 82 -7.32 -19.86 -2.60
CA GLY A 82 -6.77 -20.42 -1.35
C GLY A 82 -5.40 -19.85 -0.95
N ARG A 83 -5.01 -18.69 -1.49
CA ARG A 83 -3.69 -18.08 -1.25
C ARG A 83 -3.63 -17.11 -0.08
N GLN A 84 -4.71 -16.97 0.71
CA GLN A 84 -4.56 -16.48 2.08
C GLN A 84 -4.26 -17.68 2.95
N ARG A 85 -2.97 -18.05 3.02
CA ARG A 85 -2.45 -18.88 4.11
C ARG A 85 -2.69 -18.08 5.38
N THR A 86 -3.85 -18.30 5.97
CA THR A 86 -4.31 -17.50 7.09
C THR A 86 -3.37 -17.85 8.25
N TRP A 87 -3.16 -16.96 9.21
CA TRP A 87 -2.37 -17.28 10.40
C TRP A 87 -2.85 -18.59 11.07
N MET A 88 -4.14 -18.91 10.95
CA MET A 88 -4.75 -20.19 11.30
C MET A 88 -4.21 -21.40 10.52
N ASP A 89 -3.91 -21.28 9.22
CA ASP A 89 -3.31 -22.36 8.43
C ASP A 89 -1.85 -22.61 8.85
N VAL A 90 -1.11 -21.56 9.19
CA VAL A 90 0.26 -21.70 9.73
C VAL A 90 0.25 -22.42 11.09
N ILE A 91 -0.74 -22.13 11.94
CA ILE A 91 -0.94 -22.83 13.22
C ILE A 91 -1.32 -24.31 13.00
N ARG A 92 -2.15 -24.60 12.00
CA ARG A 92 -2.59 -25.96 11.67
C ARG A 92 -1.52 -26.79 10.95
N ASP A 93 -0.67 -26.15 10.16
CA ASP A 93 0.40 -26.82 9.41
C ASP A 93 1.58 -27.23 10.31
N ASN A 94 1.87 -26.49 11.38
CA ASN A 94 3.02 -26.76 12.26
C ASN A 94 2.70 -26.58 13.76
N PRO A 95 1.72 -27.33 14.32
CA PRO A 95 1.31 -27.18 15.72
C PRO A 95 2.46 -27.46 16.70
N VAL A 96 3.37 -28.38 16.37
CA VAL A 96 4.54 -28.72 17.20
C VAL A 96 5.49 -27.54 17.36
N ARG A 97 5.73 -26.76 16.29
CA ARG A 97 6.64 -25.62 16.32
C ARG A 97 6.08 -24.47 17.16
N PHE A 98 4.76 -24.25 17.09
CA PHE A 98 4.07 -23.28 17.94
C PHE A 98 4.18 -23.64 19.43
N VAL A 99 3.89 -24.90 19.79
CA VAL A 99 4.01 -25.38 21.18
C VAL A 99 5.46 -25.28 21.69
N ALA A 100 6.44 -25.59 20.84
CA ALA A 100 7.86 -25.45 21.21
C ALA A 100 8.24 -24.01 21.53
N TYR A 101 7.79 -23.02 20.73
CA TYR A 101 8.05 -21.61 21.02
C TYR A 101 7.34 -21.15 22.30
N VAL A 102 6.09 -21.54 22.52
CA VAL A 102 5.37 -21.24 23.78
C VAL A 102 6.09 -21.85 24.98
N ALA A 103 6.58 -23.09 24.87
CA ALA A 103 7.34 -23.74 25.93
C ALA A 103 8.67 -23.02 26.23
N VAL A 104 9.38 -22.56 25.20
CA VAL A 104 10.62 -21.78 25.38
C VAL A 104 10.31 -20.43 26.05
N ILE A 105 9.28 -19.71 25.60
CA ILE A 105 8.86 -18.44 26.22
C ILE A 105 8.48 -18.66 27.69
N ALA A 106 7.68 -19.70 27.99
CA ALA A 106 7.30 -20.04 29.35
C ALA A 106 8.50 -20.42 30.22
N LEU A 107 9.49 -21.12 29.66
CA LEU A 107 10.73 -21.49 30.36
C LEU A 107 11.58 -20.25 30.64
N VAL A 108 11.75 -19.36 29.68
CA VAL A 108 12.45 -18.08 29.87
C VAL A 108 11.74 -17.23 30.92
N LEU A 109 10.41 -17.09 30.84
CA LEU A 109 9.63 -16.37 31.84
C LEU A 109 9.74 -17.01 33.22
N TYR A 110 9.68 -18.33 33.31
CA TYR A 110 9.86 -19.06 34.56
C TYR A 110 11.24 -18.80 35.17
N PHE A 111 12.32 -18.99 34.40
CA PHE A 111 13.67 -18.71 34.89
C PHE A 111 13.91 -17.23 35.21
N SER A 112 13.29 -16.32 34.45
CA SER A 112 13.38 -14.88 34.67
C SER A 112 12.60 -14.40 35.89
N THR A 113 11.43 -14.98 36.16
CA THR A 113 10.55 -14.55 37.28
C THR A 113 10.81 -15.31 38.56
N LYS A 114 11.35 -16.53 38.48
CA LYS A 114 11.78 -17.34 39.62
C LYS A 114 12.62 -16.55 40.64
N PRO A 115 13.68 -15.81 40.27
CA PRO A 115 14.45 -15.04 41.24
C PRO A 115 13.59 -13.99 41.94
N TYR A 116 12.69 -13.30 41.22
CA TYR A 116 11.81 -12.28 41.81
C TYR A 116 10.72 -12.85 42.72
N LEU A 117 10.24 -14.07 42.46
CA LEU A 117 9.25 -14.76 43.30
C LEU A 117 9.88 -15.42 44.54
N ASP A 118 11.16 -15.83 44.46
CA ASP A 118 11.91 -16.37 45.62
C ASP A 118 12.37 -15.26 46.59
N PHE A 119 12.53 -14.01 46.15
CA PHE A 119 12.85 -12.87 47.04
C PHE A 119 11.69 -12.46 47.98
N GLY A 120 10.52 -13.05 47.83
CA GLY A 120 9.32 -12.76 48.64
C GLY A 120 9.02 -13.75 49.77
N LYS A 121 9.92 -14.70 50.08
CA LYS A 121 9.83 -15.63 51.22
C LYS A 121 10.95 -15.41 52.22
#